data_AF-A0A1Z3MNH6-F1
#
_entry.id   AF-A0A1Z3MNH6-F1
#
_cell.length_a   1.000
_cell.length_b   1.000
_cell.length_c   1.000
_cell.angle_alpha   90.00
_cell.angle_beta   90.00
_cell.angle_gamma   90.00
#
_symmetry.space_group_name_H-M   'P 1'
#
loop_
_entity.id
_entity.type
_entity.pdbx_description
1 polymer ?
#
loop_
_entity_poly.entity_id
_entity_poly.type
_entity_poly.pdbx_seq_one_letter_code
_entity_poly.pdbx_strand_id
1 'polypeptide(L)' 'MVTFDYRSGILEAADTKTGYEWCWFKGDSEITRSIEGELAGSLSVPPDASVVAVKTIIRGDAKR' A
#
# COMPACT_ATOMS: atom_id res chain seq x y z
N MET A 1 9.24 -9.43 1.36
CA MET A 1 9.92 -8.51 0.41
C MET A 1 8.81 -7.92 -0.41
N VAL A 2 8.55 -6.62 -0.25
CA VAL A 2 7.40 -5.98 -0.89
C VAL A 2 7.71 -5.64 -2.34
N THR A 3 6.92 -6.17 -3.27
CA THR A 3 6.93 -5.75 -4.68
C THR A 3 5.96 -4.59 -4.88
N PHE A 4 6.19 -3.75 -5.89
CA PHE A 4 5.34 -2.59 -6.17
C PHE A 4 5.08 -2.49 -7.66
N ASP A 5 3.83 -2.25 -8.03
CA ASP A 5 3.43 -1.81 -9.37
C ASP A 5 2.75 -0.45 -9.28
N TYR A 6 3.12 0.49 -10.15
CA TYR A 6 2.44 1.78 -10.23
C TYR A 6 2.06 2.07 -11.67
N ARG A 7 0.76 2.05 -11.95
CA ARG A 7 0.23 2.24 -13.29
C ARG A 7 -1.11 2.97 -13.22
N SER A 8 -1.31 3.92 -14.15
CA SER A 8 -2.59 4.62 -14.31
C SER A 8 -3.14 5.27 -13.03
N GLY A 9 -2.26 5.75 -12.15
CA GLY A 9 -2.67 6.37 -10.88
C GLY A 9 -2.89 5.41 -9.72
N ILE A 10 -2.73 4.10 -9.91
CA ILE A 10 -2.92 3.08 -8.88
C ILE A 10 -1.56 2.56 -8.46
N LEU A 11 -1.30 2.52 -7.16
CA LEU A 11 -0.15 1.85 -6.55
C LEU A 11 -0.61 0.56 -5.89
N GLU A 12 -0.14 -0.56 -6.43
CA GLU A 12 -0.33 -1.88 -5.84
C GLU A 12 0.98 -2.36 -5.23
N ALA A 13 0.88 -3.08 -4.11
CA ALA A 13 2.01 -3.71 -3.47
C ALA A 13 1.63 -5.04 -2.85
N ALA A 14 2.56 -6.00 -2.82
CA ALA A 14 2.33 -7.30 -2.21
C ALA A 14 3.58 -7.82 -1.50
N ASP A 15 3.40 -8.48 -0.34
CA ASP A 15 4.43 -9.30 0.30
C ASP A 15 4.04 -10.78 0.29
N THR A 16 4.63 -11.51 -0.66
CA THR A 16 4.44 -12.96 -0.83
C THR A 16 4.78 -13.81 0.40
N LYS A 17 5.52 -13.28 1.38
CA LYS A 17 5.85 -14.04 2.60
C LYS A 17 4.72 -14.04 3.62
N THR A 18 3.93 -12.98 3.66
CA THR A 18 2.90 -12.76 4.69
C THR A 18 1.49 -12.77 4.12
N GLY A 19 1.36 -12.73 2.78
CA GLY A 19 0.07 -12.59 2.10
C GLY A 19 -0.51 -11.17 2.18
N TYR A 20 0.27 -10.19 2.68
CA TYR A 20 -0.19 -8.80 2.74
C TYR A 20 -0.22 -8.18 1.35
N GLU A 21 -1.27 -7.43 1.09
CA GLU A 21 -1.46 -6.66 -0.12
C GLU A 21 -1.90 -5.24 0.25
N TRP A 22 -1.46 -4.27 -0.56
CA TRP A 22 -1.81 -2.86 -0.39
C TRP A 22 -2.23 -2.26 -1.72
N CYS A 23 -3.27 -1.45 -1.70
CA CYS A 23 -3.74 -0.68 -2.86
C CYS A 23 -3.97 0.78 -2.46
N TRP A 24 -3.49 1.70 -3.30
CA TRP A 24 -3.68 3.13 -3.12
C TRP A 24 -3.93 3.82 -4.45
N PHE A 25 -4.96 4.66 -4.52
CA PHE A 25 -5.21 5.53 -5.66
C PHE A 25 -4.57 6.89 -5.41
N LYS A 26 -3.91 7.45 -6.43
CA LYS A 26 -3.21 8.72 -6.31
C LYS A 26 -4.18 9.83 -5.91
N GLY A 27 -3.91 10.42 -4.74
CA GLY A 27 -4.71 11.49 -4.16
C GLY A 27 -5.57 11.03 -2.97
N ASP A 28 -5.74 9.72 -2.79
CA ASP A 28 -6.51 9.19 -1.67
C ASP A 28 -5.77 9.39 -0.35
N SER A 29 -6.55 9.60 0.71
CA SER A 29 -6.07 9.75 2.08
C SER A 29 -5.79 8.41 2.78
N GLU A 30 -6.06 7.28 2.13
CA GLU A 30 -5.92 5.96 2.73
C GLU A 30 -5.37 4.91 1.75
N ILE A 31 -4.52 4.03 2.26
CA ILE A 31 -4.09 2.80 1.59
C ILE A 31 -4.99 1.67 2.11
N THR A 32 -5.69 0.96 1.22
CA THR A 32 -6.38 -0.26 1.59
C THR A 32 -5.36 -1.37 1.79
N ARG A 33 -5.46 -2.11 2.91
CA ARG A 33 -4.65 -3.29 3.20
C ARG A 33 -5.53 -4.53 3.25
N SER A 34 -5.12 -5.58 2.55
CA SER A 34 -5.72 -6.91 2.61
C SER A 34 -4.70 -7.98 3.00
N ILE A 35 -5.20 -9.13 3.44
CA ILE A 35 -4.43 -10.36 3.68
C ILE A 35 -5.10 -11.46 2.88
N GLU A 36 -4.38 -12.06 1.93
CA GLU A 36 -4.89 -13.15 1.09
C GLU A 36 -6.24 -12.81 0.41
N GLY A 37 -6.38 -11.59 -0.10
CA GLY A 37 -7.60 -11.09 -0.74
C GLY A 37 -8.69 -10.57 0.21
N GLU A 38 -8.56 -10.75 1.53
CA GLU A 38 -9.54 -10.30 2.52
C GLU A 38 -9.17 -8.94 3.12
N LEU A 39 -10.15 -8.04 3.28
CA LEU A 39 -9.91 -6.70 3.84
C LEU A 39 -9.40 -6.77 5.29
N ALA A 40 -8.20 -6.24 5.53
CA ALA A 40 -7.51 -6.30 6.81
C ALA A 40 -7.31 -4.92 7.47
N GLY A 41 -7.72 -3.83 6.79
CA GLY A 41 -7.75 -2.47 7.34
C GLY A 41 -7.24 -1.41 6.37
N SER A 42 -6.90 -0.24 6.89
CA SER A 42 -6.34 0.87 6.14
C SER A 42 -5.15 1.53 6.83
N LEU A 43 -4.32 2.22 6.05
CA LEU A 43 -3.23 3.07 6.52
C LEU A 43 -3.48 4.51 6.07
N SER A 44 -3.34 5.48 6.97
CA SER A 44 -3.50 6.90 6.61
C SER A 44 -2.35 7.39 5.73
N VAL A 45 -2.70 8.22 4.75
CA VAL A 45 -1.79 8.87 3.81
C VAL A 45 -1.88 10.38 4.02
N PRO A 46 -0.74 11.08 4.19
CA PRO A 46 -0.73 12.53 4.24
C PRO A 46 -1.32 13.17 2.97
N PRO A 47 -1.92 14.37 3.06
CA PRO A 47 -2.32 15.13 1.88
C PRO A 47 -1.16 15.30 0.90
N ASP A 48 -1.46 15.29 -0.39
CA ASP A 48 -0.50 15.48 -1.48
C ASP A 48 0.69 14.49 -1.48
N ALA A 49 0.53 13.32 -0.86
CA ALA A 49 1.58 12.32 -0.81
C ALA A 49 2.02 11.87 -2.22
N SER A 50 3.33 11.86 -2.43
CA SER A 50 3.93 11.26 -3.63
C SER A 50 3.87 9.74 -3.55
N VAL A 51 3.94 9.07 -4.71
CA VAL A 51 4.06 7.59 -4.79
C VAL A 51 5.23 7.07 -3.94
N VAL A 52 6.35 7.81 -3.89
CA VAL A 52 7.53 7.44 -3.09
C VAL A 52 7.23 7.48 -1.59
N ALA A 53 6.45 8.47 -1.13
CA ALA A 53 6.01 8.55 0.26
C ALA A 53 5.09 7.38 0.62
N VAL A 54 4.12 7.04 -0.24
CA VAL A 54 3.21 5.91 -0.03
C VAL A 54 3.96 4.57 0.00
N LYS A 55 4.92 4.35 -0.90
CA LYS A 55 5.83 3.18 -0.84
C LYS A 55 6.59 3.09 0.48
N THR A 56 6.92 4.24 1.09
CA THR A 56 7.60 4.27 2.38
C THR A 56 6.68 3.87 3.52
N ILE A 57 5.43 4.34 3.52
CA ILE A 57 4.39 3.92 4.47
C ILE A 57 4.19 2.41 4.41
N ILE A 58 4.00 1.85 3.21
CA ILE A 58 3.80 0.40 3.01
C ILE A 58 5.00 -0.40 3.53
N ARG A 59 6.24 0.03 3.23
CA ARG A 59 7.44 -0.64 3.77
C ARG A 59 7.54 -0.55 5.30
N GLY A 60 6.98 0.50 5.90
CA GLY A 60 6.89 0.65 7.35
C GLY A 60 5.88 -0.34 7.94
N ASP A 61 4.70 -0.44 7.33
CA ASP A 61 3.65 -1.38 7.75
C ASP A 61 4.10 -2.85 7.61
N ALA A 62 4.74 -3.21 6.50
CA ALA A 62 5.22 -4.58 6.24
C ALA A 62 6.33 -5.08 7.19
N LYS A 63 6.89 -4.20 8.04
CA LYS A 63 7.89 -4.57 9.06
C LYS A 63 7.29 -4.80 10.44
N ARG A 64 6.01 -4.48 10.62
CA ARG A 64 5.28 -4.68 11.89
C ARG A 64 4.75 -6.10 11.94
#